data_AF-H3B3C6-F1
#
_entry.id   AF-H3B3C6-F1
#
_cell.length_a   1.000
_cell.length_b   1.000
_cell.length_c   1.000
_cell.angle_alpha   90.00
_cell.angle_beta   90.00
_cell.angle_gamma   90.00
#
_symmetry.space_group_name_H-M   'P 1'
#
loop_
_entity.id
_entity.type
_entity.pdbx_description
1 polymer ?
#
loop_
_entity_poly.entity_id
_entity_poly.type
_entity_poly.pdbx_seq_one_letter_code
_entity_poly.pdbx_strand_id
1 'polypeptide(L)'
;LILTKLCEKDLETKADVKGAVLPFELAKFLVSCFLEKYKAVLHFASDTHAEDEEALIVIRLLDILCEMTSNHEKFGCLQTFFGLLDSTVDILQQTHLAGKQSKNIFSTSQSCLGSGEVSHPAVGFKASLIRLIGNLCYKNKENQDKVFELDGIPLILDNCSIDDNNPFVSQWAIFAIRNLTEQNLRNQELIAKMECQGQADDSLLRSMGLQVEKRDGKLVLRSQERDS
;
A
#
# COMPACT_ATOMS: atom_id res chain seq x y z
N LEU A 1 -5.15 -13.51 24.34
CA LEU A 1 -6.05 -12.38 24.66
C LEU A 1 -7.20 -12.20 23.67
N ILE A 2 -6.96 -12.19 22.34
CA ILE A 2 -8.00 -12.00 21.31
C ILE A 2 -9.06 -13.14 21.33
N LEU A 3 -8.62 -14.39 21.38
CA LEU A 3 -9.51 -15.55 21.49
C LEU A 3 -10.31 -15.60 22.80
N THR A 4 -9.73 -15.06 23.87
CA THR A 4 -10.34 -15.09 25.21
C THR A 4 -11.54 -14.14 25.30
N LYS A 5 -11.48 -12.98 24.62
CA LYS A 5 -12.60 -12.03 24.54
C LYS A 5 -13.75 -12.50 23.63
N LEU A 6 -13.47 -13.39 22.67
CA LEU A 6 -14.49 -13.95 21.78
C LEU A 6 -15.34 -15.04 22.45
N CYS A 7 -14.81 -15.71 23.48
CA CYS A 7 -15.48 -16.87 24.08
C CYS A 7 -16.50 -16.50 25.18
N GLU A 8 -16.42 -15.31 25.76
CA GLU A 8 -17.25 -14.93 26.92
C GLU A 8 -18.66 -14.43 26.57
N LYS A 9 -18.98 -14.17 25.29
CA LYS A 9 -20.28 -13.59 24.88
C LYS A 9 -21.26 -14.51 24.16
N ASP A 10 -20.84 -15.68 23.67
CA ASP A 10 -21.66 -16.46 22.71
C ASP A 10 -22.01 -17.89 23.14
N LEU A 11 -22.31 -18.09 24.43
CA LEU A 11 -23.03 -19.27 24.90
C LEU A 11 -24.53 -18.99 24.89
N GLU A 12 -25.15 -19.11 23.71
CA GLU A 12 -26.41 -19.87 23.51
C GLU A 12 -26.90 -19.82 22.04
N THR A 13 -27.66 -20.86 21.67
CA THR A 13 -28.49 -21.03 20.45
C THR A 13 -27.85 -21.34 19.08
N LYS A 14 -27.92 -22.65 18.74
CA LYS A 14 -28.25 -23.33 17.46
C LYS A 14 -27.55 -22.95 16.14
N ALA A 15 -26.76 -23.92 15.66
CA ALA A 15 -26.27 -24.11 14.29
C ALA A 15 -27.47 -24.20 13.32
N ASP A 16 -27.66 -23.28 12.37
CA ASP A 16 -27.14 -23.41 11.00
C ASP A 16 -27.02 -22.01 10.30
N VAL A 17 -27.15 -20.93 11.08
CA VAL A 17 -27.02 -19.52 10.63
C VAL A 17 -25.69 -18.89 11.07
N LYS A 18 -24.94 -19.59 11.94
CA LYS A 18 -23.70 -19.10 12.56
C LYS A 18 -22.50 -19.02 11.62
N GLY A 19 -22.51 -19.77 10.50
CA GLY A 19 -21.36 -19.88 9.60
C GLY A 19 -21.02 -18.61 8.82
N ALA A 20 -22.02 -17.78 8.48
CA ALA A 20 -21.84 -16.54 7.71
C ALA A 20 -21.77 -15.27 8.59
N VAL A 21 -22.41 -15.30 9.77
CA VAL A 21 -22.39 -14.20 10.74
C VAL A 21 -21.01 -14.07 11.40
N LEU A 22 -20.36 -15.19 11.71
CA LEU A 22 -19.06 -15.20 12.37
C LEU A 22 -17.93 -14.56 11.50
N PRO A 23 -17.82 -14.83 10.19
CA PRO A 23 -16.91 -14.11 9.31
C PRO A 23 -17.15 -12.59 9.25
N PHE A 24 -18.40 -12.15 9.30
CA PHE A 24 -18.74 -10.72 9.25
C PHE A 24 -18.38 -9.98 10.53
N GLU A 25 -18.76 -10.51 11.70
CA GLU A 25 -18.41 -9.87 12.98
C GLU A 25 -16.90 -9.89 13.23
N LEU A 26 -16.21 -10.95 12.80
CA LEU A 26 -14.75 -10.99 12.82
C LEU A 26 -14.14 -9.92 11.90
N ALA A 27 -14.63 -9.79 10.66
CA ALA A 27 -14.18 -8.75 9.73
C ALA A 27 -14.38 -7.35 10.31
N LYS A 28 -15.55 -7.09 10.88
CA LYS A 28 -15.88 -5.83 11.55
C LYS A 28 -14.94 -5.52 12.72
N PHE A 29 -14.68 -6.51 13.56
CA PHE A 29 -13.76 -6.36 14.68
C PHE A 29 -12.34 -6.02 14.19
N LEU A 30 -11.82 -6.76 13.20
CA LEU A 30 -10.47 -6.54 12.65
C LEU A 30 -10.34 -5.16 12.00
N VAL A 31 -11.34 -4.74 11.23
CA VAL A 31 -11.38 -3.38 10.66
C VAL A 31 -11.39 -2.34 11.78
N SER A 32 -12.20 -2.52 12.83
CA SER A 32 -12.25 -1.57 13.94
C SER A 32 -10.90 -1.45 14.64
N CYS A 33 -10.22 -2.57 14.91
CA CYS A 33 -8.87 -2.57 15.48
C CYS A 33 -7.85 -1.87 14.56
N PHE A 34 -7.96 -2.04 13.25
CA PHE A 34 -7.08 -1.35 12.30
C PHE A 34 -7.33 0.16 12.33
N LEU A 35 -8.59 0.58 12.25
CA LEU A 35 -8.99 1.99 12.27
C LEU A 35 -8.59 2.73 13.55
N GLU A 36 -8.58 2.05 14.69
CA GLU A 36 -8.13 2.64 15.96
C GLU A 36 -6.63 2.96 15.99
N LYS A 37 -5.81 2.20 15.25
CA LYS A 37 -4.35 2.20 15.46
C LYS A 37 -3.50 2.42 14.21
N TYR A 38 -4.08 2.50 13.02
CA TYR A 38 -3.33 2.45 11.76
C TYR A 38 -2.16 3.45 11.64
N LYS A 39 -2.20 4.57 12.36
CA LYS A 39 -1.13 5.58 12.39
C LYS A 39 0.10 5.18 13.22
N ALA A 40 -0.01 4.19 14.12
CA ALA A 40 1.10 3.75 14.97
C ALA A 40 2.32 3.30 14.16
N VAL A 41 2.13 2.80 12.94
CA VAL A 41 3.23 2.41 12.04
C VAL A 41 4.19 3.57 11.72
N LEU A 42 3.73 4.83 11.81
CA LEU A 42 4.55 6.02 11.58
C LEU A 42 5.64 6.19 12.65
N HIS A 43 5.52 5.55 13.80
CA HIS A 43 6.58 5.56 14.81
C HIS A 43 7.90 5.01 14.25
N PHE A 44 7.85 4.04 13.32
CA PHE A 44 9.03 3.53 12.61
C PHE A 44 9.69 4.54 11.65
N ALA A 45 9.06 5.69 11.38
CA ALA A 45 9.74 6.75 10.64
C ALA A 45 10.81 7.47 11.47
N SER A 46 10.66 7.44 12.80
CA SER A 46 11.59 8.08 13.75
C SER A 46 12.37 7.06 14.58
N ASP A 47 11.82 5.87 14.79
CA ASP A 47 12.44 4.82 15.59
C ASP A 47 13.29 3.88 14.71
N THR A 48 14.48 3.57 15.19
CA THR A 48 15.41 2.62 14.56
C THR A 48 15.20 1.19 15.06
N HIS A 49 14.38 1.00 16.10
CA HIS A 49 14.11 -0.30 16.69
C HIS A 49 12.74 -0.86 16.25
N ALA A 50 12.76 -2.09 15.77
CA ALA A 50 11.63 -2.83 15.20
C ALA A 50 10.67 -3.41 16.26
N GLU A 51 10.50 -2.76 17.41
CA GLU A 51 9.86 -3.34 18.61
C GLU A 51 8.53 -2.68 19.02
N ASP A 52 8.04 -1.68 18.26
CA ASP A 52 6.76 -1.04 18.56
C ASP A 52 5.57 -2.02 18.40
N GLU A 53 5.00 -2.44 19.53
CA GLU A 53 3.91 -3.41 19.57
C GLU A 53 2.66 -2.95 18.81
N GLU A 54 2.31 -1.67 18.87
CA GLU A 54 1.12 -1.15 18.18
C GLU A 54 1.33 -1.14 16.67
N ALA A 55 2.50 -0.70 16.22
CA ALA A 55 2.88 -0.73 14.82
C ALA A 55 2.93 -2.18 14.27
N LEU A 56 3.46 -3.12 15.04
CA LEU A 56 3.46 -4.54 14.68
C LEU A 56 2.04 -5.11 14.56
N ILE A 57 1.13 -4.73 15.46
CA ILE A 57 -0.29 -5.10 15.35
C ILE A 57 -0.91 -4.55 14.07
N VAL A 58 -0.64 -3.28 13.73
CA VAL A 58 -1.15 -2.65 12.49
C VAL A 58 -0.67 -3.40 11.25
N ILE A 59 0.62 -3.75 11.18
CA ILE A 59 1.18 -4.53 10.06
C ILE A 59 0.45 -5.86 9.91
N ARG A 60 0.24 -6.60 11.01
CA ARG A 60 -0.47 -7.88 10.98
C ARG A 60 -1.94 -7.74 10.61
N LEU A 61 -2.61 -6.70 11.08
CA LEU A 61 -4.00 -6.41 10.71
C LEU A 61 -4.10 -6.10 9.21
N LEU A 62 -3.18 -5.31 8.67
CA LEU A 62 -3.13 -5.02 7.24
C LEU A 62 -2.94 -6.29 6.40
N ASP A 63 -2.03 -7.18 6.81
CA ASP A 63 -1.81 -8.47 6.12
C ASP A 63 -3.09 -9.31 6.11
N ILE A 64 -3.77 -9.43 7.26
CA ILE A 64 -5.04 -10.16 7.38
C ILE A 64 -6.11 -9.53 6.48
N LEU A 65 -6.24 -8.20 6.48
CA LEU A 65 -7.21 -7.50 5.63
C LEU A 65 -6.90 -7.68 4.15
N CYS A 66 -5.63 -7.72 3.75
CA CYS A 66 -5.23 -8.04 2.38
C CYS A 66 -5.66 -9.47 1.99
N GLU A 67 -5.45 -10.45 2.85
CA GLU A 67 -5.87 -11.84 2.60
C GLU A 67 -7.40 -11.98 2.53
N MET A 68 -8.12 -11.34 3.46
CA MET A 68 -9.59 -11.35 3.45
C MET A 68 -10.14 -10.70 2.18
N THR A 69 -9.69 -9.49 1.84
CA THR A 69 -10.18 -8.76 0.66
C THR A 69 -9.78 -9.40 -0.67
N SER A 70 -8.76 -10.28 -0.68
CA SER A 70 -8.41 -11.07 -1.88
C SER A 70 -9.48 -12.13 -2.20
N ASN A 71 -10.31 -12.51 -1.23
CA ASN A 71 -11.48 -13.38 -1.45
C ASN A 71 -12.77 -12.54 -1.46
N HIS A 72 -13.00 -11.85 -2.57
CA HIS A 72 -14.17 -10.97 -2.74
C HIS A 72 -15.51 -11.72 -2.60
N GLU A 73 -15.58 -13.00 -2.96
CA GLU A 73 -16.82 -13.80 -2.81
C GLU A 73 -17.24 -13.96 -1.35
N LYS A 74 -16.28 -14.08 -0.43
CA LYS A 74 -16.55 -14.28 1.01
C LYS A 74 -16.55 -12.97 1.79
N PHE A 75 -15.67 -12.03 1.43
CA PHE A 75 -15.42 -10.81 2.20
C PHE A 75 -15.68 -9.53 1.40
N GLY A 76 -16.52 -9.59 0.37
CA GLY A 76 -16.94 -8.40 -0.40
C GLY A 76 -17.55 -7.30 0.47
N CYS A 77 -18.13 -7.65 1.63
CA CYS A 77 -18.60 -6.68 2.62
C CYS A 77 -17.53 -5.70 3.09
N LEU A 78 -16.23 -6.05 3.07
CA LEU A 78 -15.13 -5.16 3.44
C LEU A 78 -15.09 -3.88 2.59
N GLN A 79 -15.62 -3.92 1.37
CA GLN A 79 -15.71 -2.73 0.50
C GLN A 79 -16.66 -1.66 1.03
N THR A 80 -17.61 -2.01 1.90
CA THR A 80 -18.61 -1.07 2.43
C THR A 80 -18.32 -0.64 3.87
N PHE A 81 -17.20 -1.09 4.45
CA PHE A 81 -16.82 -0.67 5.80
C PHE A 81 -16.36 0.78 5.81
N PHE A 82 -17.12 1.59 6.55
CA PHE A 82 -16.88 3.01 6.69
C PHE A 82 -15.47 3.30 7.20
N GLY A 83 -14.75 4.19 6.51
CA GLY A 83 -13.44 4.68 6.90
C GLY A 83 -12.27 3.74 6.58
N LEU A 84 -12.51 2.48 6.18
CA LEU A 84 -11.42 1.54 5.86
C LEU A 84 -10.59 2.04 4.67
N LEU A 85 -11.27 2.39 3.57
CA LEU A 85 -10.59 2.90 2.37
C LEU A 85 -9.89 4.23 2.65
N ASP A 86 -10.59 5.20 3.24
CA ASP A 86 -10.06 6.52 3.59
C ASP A 86 -8.80 6.40 4.45
N SER A 87 -8.84 5.59 5.50
CA SER A 87 -7.71 5.40 6.42
C SER A 87 -6.53 4.70 5.75
N THR A 88 -6.81 3.77 4.83
CA THR A 88 -5.76 3.08 4.04
C THR A 88 -5.06 4.04 3.07
N VAL A 89 -5.81 4.95 2.44
CA VAL A 89 -5.24 6.01 1.59
C VAL A 89 -4.49 7.05 2.43
N ASP A 90 -5.04 7.49 3.56
CA ASP A 90 -4.40 8.43 4.48
C ASP A 90 -3.05 7.91 4.98
N ILE A 91 -2.96 6.65 5.38
CA ILE A 91 -1.69 6.10 5.88
C ILE A 91 -0.67 5.84 4.77
N LEU A 92 -1.12 5.49 3.56
CA LEU A 92 -0.24 5.47 2.39
C LEU A 92 0.34 6.86 2.13
N GLN A 93 -0.48 7.90 2.22
CA GLN A 93 -0.04 9.28 2.04
C GLN A 93 0.97 9.68 3.12
N GLN A 94 0.66 9.41 4.40
CA GLN A 94 1.54 9.77 5.51
C GLN A 94 2.88 9.03 5.47
N THR A 95 2.89 7.73 5.16
CA THR A 95 4.14 6.96 5.01
C THR A 95 4.96 7.44 3.81
N HIS A 96 4.32 7.78 2.68
CA HIS A 96 4.99 8.36 1.52
C HIS A 96 5.63 9.72 1.84
N LEU A 97 4.90 10.59 2.53
CA LEU A 97 5.42 11.89 2.98
C LEU A 97 6.57 11.74 3.96
N ALA A 98 6.45 10.85 4.95
CA ALA A 98 7.54 10.55 5.89
C ALA A 98 8.80 10.10 5.16
N GLY A 99 8.67 9.19 4.17
CA GLY A 99 9.80 8.71 3.37
C GLY A 99 10.45 9.77 2.48
N LYS A 100 9.71 10.81 2.07
CA LYS A 100 10.21 11.97 1.31
C LYS A 100 10.86 13.04 2.20
N GLN A 101 10.42 13.19 3.45
CA GLN A 101 10.90 14.23 4.37
C GLN A 101 12.28 13.93 4.96
N SER A 102 12.53 12.67 5.31
CA SER A 102 13.80 12.22 5.88
C SER A 102 14.10 10.80 5.43
N LYS A 103 15.37 10.40 5.51
CA LYS A 103 15.76 9.00 5.24
C LYS A 103 15.29 8.12 6.40
N ASN A 104 14.35 7.22 6.13
CA ASN A 104 13.80 6.25 7.08
C ASN A 104 13.33 4.98 6.35
N ILE A 105 12.64 4.07 7.05
CA ILE A 105 12.16 2.81 6.47
C ILE A 105 11.15 2.98 5.32
N PHE A 106 10.42 4.09 5.28
CA PHE A 106 9.44 4.37 4.22
C PHE A 106 10.03 5.07 3.00
N SER A 107 11.29 5.51 3.08
CA SER A 107 12.03 6.03 1.94
C SER A 107 12.26 4.93 0.90
N THR A 108 12.17 5.29 -0.38
CA THR A 108 12.48 4.38 -1.48
C THR A 108 13.95 3.96 -1.43
N SER A 109 14.22 2.66 -1.47
CA SER A 109 15.58 2.10 -1.54
C SER A 109 15.82 1.37 -2.85
N GLN A 110 16.96 1.58 -3.50
CA GLN A 110 17.35 0.94 -4.76
C GLN A 110 18.75 0.34 -4.67
N SER A 111 19.07 -0.26 -3.53
CA SER A 111 20.29 -1.01 -3.32
C SER A 111 20.21 -2.35 -4.05
N CYS A 112 20.81 -2.43 -5.26
CA CYS A 112 20.92 -3.69 -6.02
C CYS A 112 21.69 -4.83 -5.31
N LEU A 113 22.14 -4.64 -4.08
CA LEU A 113 22.91 -5.59 -3.29
C LEU A 113 22.05 -6.04 -2.11
N GLY A 114 21.57 -7.28 -2.17
CA GLY A 114 20.84 -7.89 -1.06
C GLY A 114 21.70 -7.94 0.19
N SER A 115 21.50 -6.98 1.10
CA SER A 115 22.06 -7.06 2.45
C SER A 115 21.30 -8.14 3.22
N GLY A 116 22.01 -9.19 3.63
CA GLY A 116 21.47 -10.28 4.46
C GLY A 116 21.10 -9.87 5.89
N GLU A 117 20.62 -8.64 6.09
CA GLU A 117 20.11 -8.15 7.37
C GLU A 117 18.69 -8.67 7.63
N VAL A 118 18.35 -8.80 8.91
CA VAL A 118 16.99 -9.09 9.36
C VAL A 118 16.08 -7.98 8.85
N SER A 119 15.20 -8.32 7.92
CA SER A 119 14.27 -7.37 7.30
C SER A 119 13.41 -6.68 8.37
N HIS A 120 13.42 -5.35 8.39
CA HIS A 120 12.56 -4.54 9.27
C HIS A 120 11.07 -4.91 9.06
N PRO A 121 10.22 -4.97 10.10
CA PRO A 121 8.84 -5.45 10.01
C PRO A 121 7.95 -4.61 9.09
N ALA A 122 8.27 -3.33 8.91
CA ALA A 122 7.56 -2.43 7.99
C ALA A 122 7.96 -2.58 6.51
N VAL A 123 8.90 -3.49 6.17
CA VAL A 123 9.20 -3.83 4.78
C VAL A 123 7.94 -4.40 4.11
N GLY A 124 7.62 -3.91 2.93
CA GLY A 124 6.41 -4.27 2.17
C GLY A 124 5.16 -3.51 2.60
N PHE A 125 5.21 -2.66 3.62
CA PHE A 125 4.01 -2.03 4.18
C PHE A 125 3.26 -1.17 3.15
N LYS A 126 3.95 -0.30 2.38
CA LYS A 126 3.30 0.50 1.32
C LYS A 126 2.71 -0.39 0.22
N ALA A 127 3.40 -1.48 -0.14
CA ALA A 127 2.90 -2.43 -1.11
C ALA A 127 1.58 -3.10 -0.64
N SER A 128 1.51 -3.51 0.62
CA SER A 128 0.28 -4.06 1.21
C SER A 128 -0.87 -3.04 1.27
N LEU A 129 -0.59 -1.76 1.57
CA LEU A 129 -1.60 -0.69 1.51
C LEU A 129 -2.17 -0.53 0.10
N ILE A 130 -1.30 -0.49 -0.92
CA ILE A 130 -1.71 -0.38 -2.32
C ILE A 130 -2.52 -1.62 -2.75
N ARG A 131 -2.12 -2.82 -2.32
CA ARG A 131 -2.90 -4.06 -2.52
C ARG A 131 -4.29 -3.94 -1.92
N LEU A 132 -4.41 -3.49 -0.66
CA LEU A 132 -5.69 -3.35 0.01
C LEU A 132 -6.58 -2.33 -0.72
N ILE A 133 -6.05 -1.17 -1.11
CA ILE A 133 -6.79 -0.17 -1.91
C ILE A 133 -7.28 -0.79 -3.23
N GLY A 134 -6.41 -1.50 -3.94
CA GLY A 134 -6.76 -2.17 -5.18
C GLY A 134 -7.88 -3.20 -5.00
N ASN A 135 -7.83 -4.02 -3.95
CA ASN A 135 -8.87 -4.99 -3.63
C ASN A 135 -10.21 -4.31 -3.29
N LEU A 136 -10.18 -3.24 -2.50
CA LEU A 136 -11.38 -2.50 -2.10
C LEU A 136 -12.06 -1.79 -3.29
N CYS A 137 -11.31 -1.44 -4.34
CA CYS A 137 -11.83 -0.81 -5.55
C CYS A 137 -12.29 -1.81 -6.62
N TYR A 138 -12.03 -3.11 -6.47
CA TYR A 138 -12.40 -4.12 -7.46
C TYR A 138 -13.91 -4.14 -7.69
N LYS A 139 -14.34 -3.79 -8.91
CA LYS A 139 -15.75 -3.68 -9.34
C LYS A 139 -16.63 -2.82 -8.42
N ASN A 140 -16.04 -1.87 -7.69
CA ASN A 140 -16.75 -1.01 -6.75
C ASN A 140 -16.58 0.47 -7.14
N LYS A 141 -17.56 1.01 -7.87
CA LYS A 141 -17.50 2.38 -8.41
C LYS A 141 -17.41 3.45 -7.33
N GLU A 142 -18.09 3.26 -6.20
CA GLU A 142 -18.06 4.18 -5.07
C GLU A 142 -16.64 4.32 -4.50
N ASN A 143 -15.97 3.19 -4.25
CA ASN A 143 -14.58 3.19 -3.78
C ASN A 143 -13.62 3.74 -4.83
N GLN A 144 -13.83 3.44 -6.13
CA GLN A 144 -13.01 4.01 -7.20
C GLN A 144 -13.10 5.54 -7.26
N ASP A 145 -14.32 6.09 -7.10
CA ASP A 145 -14.54 7.54 -7.09
C ASP A 145 -14.01 8.17 -5.82
N LYS A 146 -14.12 7.47 -4.69
CA LYS A 146 -13.56 7.93 -3.43
C LYS A 146 -12.04 8.04 -3.49
N VAL A 147 -11.33 7.07 -4.09
CA VAL A 147 -9.88 7.17 -4.30
C VAL A 147 -9.51 8.32 -5.23
N PHE A 148 -10.32 8.63 -6.24
CA PHE A 148 -10.13 9.82 -7.07
C PHE A 148 -10.20 11.09 -6.22
N GLU A 149 -11.22 11.22 -5.37
CA GLU A 149 -11.43 12.41 -4.52
C GLU A 149 -10.34 12.62 -3.48
N LEU A 150 -9.68 11.55 -3.06
CA LEU A 150 -8.57 11.57 -2.09
C LEU A 150 -7.19 11.79 -2.75
N ASP A 151 -7.13 12.14 -4.04
CA ASP A 151 -5.89 12.21 -4.82
C ASP A 151 -5.05 10.91 -4.75
N GLY A 152 -5.72 9.78 -4.56
CA GLY A 152 -5.07 8.48 -4.35
C GLY A 152 -4.47 7.89 -5.63
N ILE A 153 -5.00 8.24 -6.81
CA ILE A 153 -4.45 7.76 -8.10
C ILE A 153 -3.01 8.27 -8.32
N PRO A 154 -2.73 9.60 -8.26
CA PRO A 154 -1.35 10.10 -8.29
C PRO A 154 -0.45 9.48 -7.22
N LEU A 155 -0.96 9.36 -5.99
CA LEU A 155 -0.20 8.78 -4.86
C LEU A 155 0.24 7.32 -5.12
N ILE A 156 -0.64 6.50 -5.68
CA ILE A 156 -0.32 5.10 -6.04
C ILE A 156 0.72 5.08 -7.16
N LEU A 157 0.57 5.93 -8.19
CA LEU A 157 1.51 6.01 -9.31
C LEU A 157 2.91 6.47 -8.88
N ASP A 158 2.99 7.34 -7.88
CA ASP A 158 4.24 7.79 -7.24
C ASP A 158 5.03 6.63 -6.60
N ASN A 159 4.37 5.51 -6.29
CA ASN A 159 4.97 4.32 -5.69
C ASN A 159 5.32 3.22 -6.74
N CYS A 160 5.30 3.54 -8.04
CA CYS A 160 5.64 2.57 -9.11
C CYS A 160 7.15 2.35 -9.33
N SER A 161 8.03 3.05 -8.61
CA SER A 161 9.48 2.87 -8.74
C SER A 161 9.95 1.58 -8.05
N ILE A 162 11.09 1.04 -8.49
CA ILE A 162 11.75 -0.06 -7.76
C ILE A 162 12.06 0.43 -6.34
N ASP A 163 11.65 -0.36 -5.35
CA ASP A 163 11.81 -0.08 -3.93
C ASP A 163 12.10 -1.38 -3.18
N ASP A 164 13.33 -1.57 -2.70
CA ASP A 164 13.73 -2.77 -1.95
C ASP A 164 12.99 -2.87 -0.61
N ASN A 165 12.62 -1.73 -0.02
CA ASN A 165 11.81 -1.69 1.20
C ASN A 165 10.36 -2.07 0.92
N ASN A 166 9.93 -2.09 -0.36
CA ASN A 166 8.57 -2.46 -0.75
C ASN A 166 8.59 -3.42 -1.96
N PRO A 167 8.98 -4.69 -1.74
CA PRO A 167 8.98 -5.68 -2.80
C PRO A 167 7.62 -5.77 -3.50
N PHE A 168 7.66 -5.84 -4.82
CA PHE A 168 6.50 -5.90 -5.70
C PHE A 168 5.56 -4.67 -5.69
N VAL A 169 5.98 -3.53 -5.12
CA VAL A 169 5.14 -2.32 -5.06
C VAL A 169 4.63 -1.89 -6.44
N SER A 170 5.46 -2.00 -7.48
CA SER A 170 5.08 -1.67 -8.86
C SER A 170 3.95 -2.56 -9.39
N GLN A 171 3.96 -3.86 -9.09
CA GLN A 171 2.93 -4.81 -9.51
C GLN A 171 1.62 -4.54 -8.79
N TRP A 172 1.67 -4.24 -7.49
CA TRP A 172 0.49 -3.87 -6.72
C TRP A 172 -0.09 -2.52 -7.19
N ALA A 173 0.75 -1.56 -7.55
CA ALA A 173 0.31 -0.30 -8.13
C ALA A 173 -0.38 -0.51 -9.48
N ILE A 174 0.19 -1.31 -10.39
CA ILE A 174 -0.45 -1.67 -11.66
C ILE A 174 -1.80 -2.35 -11.43
N PHE A 175 -1.86 -3.30 -10.48
CA PHE A 175 -3.10 -3.98 -10.11
C PHE A 175 -4.16 -3.00 -9.57
N ALA A 176 -3.78 -2.11 -8.66
CA ALA A 176 -4.68 -1.12 -8.09
C ALA A 176 -5.19 -0.15 -9.17
N ILE A 177 -4.32 0.34 -10.04
CA ILE A 177 -4.68 1.24 -11.15
C ILE A 177 -5.62 0.56 -12.14
N ARG A 178 -5.40 -0.72 -12.46
CA ARG A 178 -6.34 -1.52 -13.27
C ARG A 178 -7.73 -1.50 -12.63
N ASN A 179 -7.84 -1.82 -11.35
CA ASN A 179 -9.13 -1.88 -10.66
C ASN A 179 -9.77 -0.49 -10.51
N LEU A 180 -8.97 0.57 -10.36
CA LEU A 180 -9.43 1.96 -10.27
C LEU A 180 -9.99 2.48 -11.60
N THR A 181 -9.49 1.97 -12.72
CA THR A 181 -9.88 2.40 -14.07
C THR A 181 -10.90 1.49 -14.73
N GLU A 182 -11.14 0.29 -14.19
CA GLU A 182 -12.12 -0.66 -14.71
C GLU A 182 -13.52 -0.03 -14.75
N GLN A 183 -14.03 0.19 -15.97
CA GLN A 183 -15.32 0.84 -16.24
C GLN A 183 -15.48 2.25 -15.64
N ASN A 184 -14.37 2.94 -15.35
CA ASN A 184 -14.37 4.29 -14.78
C ASN A 184 -13.66 5.29 -15.71
N LEU A 185 -14.43 5.91 -16.61
CA LEU A 185 -13.91 6.88 -17.59
C LEU A 185 -13.25 8.09 -16.92
N ARG A 186 -13.80 8.58 -15.81
CA ARG A 186 -13.23 9.72 -15.08
C ARG A 186 -11.80 9.43 -14.61
N ASN A 187 -11.59 8.24 -14.05
CA ASN A 187 -10.26 7.82 -13.59
C ASN A 187 -9.31 7.58 -14.77
N GLN A 188 -9.79 7.01 -15.88
CA GLN A 188 -9.00 6.86 -17.11
C GLN A 188 -8.58 8.21 -17.68
N GLU A 189 -9.49 9.19 -17.73
CA GLU A 189 -9.20 10.54 -18.23
C GLU A 189 -8.19 11.28 -17.38
N LEU A 190 -8.22 11.10 -16.05
CA LEU A 190 -7.22 11.68 -15.16
C LEU A 190 -5.82 11.21 -15.56
N ILE A 191 -5.64 9.89 -15.71
CA ILE A 191 -4.36 9.30 -16.09
C ILE A 191 -3.96 9.72 -17.51
N ALA A 192 -4.91 9.77 -18.45
CA ALA A 192 -4.63 10.19 -19.83
C ALA A 192 -4.16 11.66 -19.92
N LYS A 193 -4.58 12.51 -18.99
CA LYS A 193 -4.16 13.92 -18.88
C LYS A 193 -2.86 14.09 -18.08
N MET A 194 -2.33 13.04 -17.46
CA MET A 194 -1.07 13.13 -16.73
C MET A 194 0.09 13.27 -17.71
N GLU A 195 0.90 14.29 -17.49
CA GLU A 195 2.16 14.50 -18.20
C GLU A 195 3.34 14.07 -17.33
N CYS A 196 4.40 13.56 -17.97
CA CYS A 196 5.62 13.19 -17.28
C CYS A 196 6.33 14.46 -16.76
N GLN A 197 6.32 14.68 -15.44
CA GLN A 197 6.82 15.91 -14.80
C GLN A 197 8.35 15.96 -14.56
N GLY A 198 9.16 15.14 -15.25
CA GLY A 198 10.62 15.23 -15.15
C GLY A 198 11.36 13.92 -15.45
N GLN A 199 12.68 13.91 -15.23
CA GLN A 199 13.47 12.68 -15.16
C GLN A 199 13.33 12.08 -13.75
N ALA A 200 13.12 10.77 -13.68
CA ALA A 200 13.28 10.02 -12.44
C ALA A 200 14.73 10.17 -11.93
N ASP A 201 14.95 9.95 -10.62
CA ASP A 201 16.28 9.99 -10.03
C ASP A 201 17.23 9.06 -10.82
N ASP A 202 18.26 9.65 -11.43
CA ASP A 202 19.27 8.96 -12.23
C ASP A 202 20.51 8.61 -11.41
N SER A 203 20.48 8.80 -10.09
CA SER A 203 21.57 8.52 -9.15
C SER A 203 22.11 7.09 -9.29
N LEU A 204 21.24 6.09 -9.44
CA LEU A 204 21.64 4.70 -9.66
C LEU A 204 22.40 4.55 -10.99
N LEU A 205 21.90 5.16 -12.06
CA LEU A 205 22.54 5.08 -13.38
C LEU A 205 23.91 5.78 -13.35
N ARG A 206 24.02 6.94 -12.69
CA ARG A 206 25.30 7.63 -12.49
C ARG A 206 26.27 6.80 -11.67
N SER A 207 25.80 6.10 -10.65
CA SER A 207 26.65 5.18 -9.86
C SER A 207 27.21 4.02 -10.70
N MET A 208 26.52 3.65 -11.79
CA MET A 208 26.96 2.67 -12.78
C MET A 208 27.76 3.28 -13.94
N GLY A 209 28.09 4.58 -13.89
CA GLY A 209 28.80 5.29 -14.96
C GLY A 209 27.94 5.53 -16.21
N LEU A 210 26.62 5.65 -16.04
CA LEU A 210 25.65 5.91 -17.10
C LEU A 210 24.95 7.26 -16.85
N GLN A 211 24.69 8.00 -17.92
CA GLN A 211 23.89 9.23 -17.91
C GLN A 211 22.67 9.08 -18.82
N VAL A 212 21.57 9.75 -18.44
CA VAL A 212 20.32 9.76 -19.21
C VAL A 212 20.17 11.10 -19.94
N GLU A 213 20.26 11.09 -21.25
CA GLU A 213 19.91 12.23 -22.10
C GLU A 213 18.49 12.09 -22.64
N LYS A 214 17.70 13.17 -22.63
CA LYS A 214 16.40 13.22 -23.31
C LYS A 214 16.61 13.79 -24.71
N ARG A 215 16.40 12.99 -25.76
CA ARG A 215 16.46 13.40 -27.17
C ARG A 215 15.14 13.09 -27.86
N ASP A 216 14.52 14.09 -28.46
CA ASP A 216 13.25 13.95 -29.22
C ASP A 216 12.15 13.20 -28.44
N GLY A 217 12.04 13.47 -27.13
CA GLY A 217 11.08 12.79 -26.26
C GLY A 217 11.45 11.35 -25.86
N LYS A 218 12.55 10.79 -26.38
CA LYS A 218 13.10 9.48 -25.98
C LYS A 218 14.23 9.64 -24.97
N LEU A 219 14.31 8.72 -24.02
CA LEU A 219 15.43 8.63 -23.08
C LEU A 219 16.53 7.77 -23.71
N VAL A 220 17.74 8.31 -23.77
CA VAL A 220 18.93 7.64 -24.30
C VAL A 220 19.96 7.51 -23.18
N LEU A 221 20.45 6.29 -22.96
CA LEU A 221 21.54 6.00 -22.02
C LEU A 221 22.89 6.20 -22.71
N ARG A 222 23.80 6.93 -22.06
CA ARG A 222 25.19 7.11 -22.48
C ARG A 222 26.14 6.68 -21.37
N SER A 223 27.26 6.07 -21.73
CA SER A 223 28.35 5.87 -20.78
C SER A 223 29.02 7.21 -20.51
N GLN A 224 29.28 7.49 -19.24
CA GLN A 224 30.01 8.66 -18.81
C GLN A 224 31.49 8.47 -19.19
N GLU A 225 32.02 9.29 -20.09
CA GLU A 225 33.44 9.31 -20.39
C GLU A 225 34.20 9.65 -19.10
N ARG A 226 35.12 8.78 -18.69
CA ARG A 226 36.04 9.07 -17.59
C ARG A 226 37.05 10.08 -18.12
N ASP A 227 36.88 11.35 -17.76
CA ASP A 227 37.95 12.33 -17.92
C ASP A 227 39.22 11.77 -17.24
N SER A 228 40.28 11.64 -18.03
CA SER A 228 41.58 11.07 -17.66
C SER A 228 42.43 12.06 -16.89
#